data_AF-A0A923INH6-F1
#
_entry.id   AF-A0A923INH6-F1
#
_cell.length_a   1.000
_cell.length_b   1.000
_cell.length_c   1.000
_cell.angle_alpha   90.00
_cell.angle_beta   90.00
_cell.angle_gamma   90.00
#
_symmetry.space_group_name_H-M   'P 1'
#
loop_
_entity.id
_entity.type
_entity.pdbx_description
1 polymer ?
#
loop_
_entity_poly.entity_id
_entity_poly.type
_entity_poly.pdbx_seq_one_letter_code
_entity_poly.pdbx_strand_id
1 'polypeptide(L)'
;MTEHYDLNEIPWTDVAASIKAGNDTIMIPVGSMEKHGHHVPLGVDSYTTMGSVEYAAKKAKVLYTPLLPFGVSTHHMGEPGWGTGTVTFAPEIFREVLYNIGRSLIFSGFNKLIFVSHHGTNMGSQGDALRTLRAETGCFCAYYKTPTERDCAVVADLMTGPAEETPGWHAGELETSTTMAYMKDKGIYDGA
;
A
#
# COMPACT_ATOMS: atom_id res chain seq x y z
N MET A 1 1.09 19.32 19.76
CA MET A 1 0.13 19.05 18.66
C MET A 1 0.24 17.58 18.35
N THR A 2 -0.87 16.85 18.30
CA THR A 2 -0.88 15.48 17.77
C THR A 2 -0.23 15.53 16.39
N GLU A 3 0.85 14.78 16.19
CA GLU A 3 1.54 14.72 14.89
C GLU A 3 0.65 13.88 13.96
N HIS A 4 -0.21 14.55 13.18
CA HIS A 4 -1.02 13.92 12.14
C HIS A 4 -0.20 13.87 10.83
N TYR A 5 -0.11 12.68 10.24
CA TYR A 5 0.65 12.45 9.00
C TYR A 5 -0.26 12.09 7.82
N ASP A 6 -1.52 11.76 8.07
CA ASP A 6 -2.53 11.50 7.05
C ASP A 6 -3.00 12.81 6.41
N LEU A 7 -2.94 12.92 5.09
CA LEU A 7 -3.49 14.06 4.37
C LEU A 7 -5.02 14.22 4.54
N ASN A 8 -5.76 13.18 4.93
CA ASN A 8 -7.19 13.29 5.27
C ASN A 8 -7.44 14.10 6.54
N GLU A 9 -6.45 14.19 7.44
CA GLU A 9 -6.64 14.69 8.79
C GLU A 9 -6.03 16.09 9.02
N ILE A 10 -5.36 16.65 8.02
CA ILE A 10 -4.66 17.93 8.14
C ILE A 10 -5.15 18.98 7.13
N PRO A 11 -5.22 20.26 7.51
CA PRO A 11 -5.55 21.32 6.58
C PRO A 11 -4.40 21.56 5.59
N TRP A 12 -4.73 22.01 4.37
CA TRP A 12 -3.74 22.27 3.32
C TRP A 12 -2.63 23.25 3.74
N THR A 13 -2.92 24.16 4.68
CA THR A 13 -1.94 25.11 5.22
C THR A 13 -0.81 24.42 5.97
N ASP A 14 -1.09 23.31 6.64
CA ASP A 14 -0.10 22.55 7.40
C ASP A 14 0.78 21.73 6.44
N VAL A 15 0.19 21.21 5.35
CA VAL A 15 0.93 20.61 4.23
C VAL A 15 1.91 21.62 3.63
N ALA A 16 1.42 22.83 3.31
CA ALA A 16 2.25 23.89 2.74
C ALA A 16 3.38 24.31 3.70
N ALA A 17 3.12 24.39 5.00
CA ALA A 17 4.12 24.68 6.02
C ALA A 17 5.19 23.57 6.11
N SER A 18 4.77 22.30 6.05
CA SER A 18 5.66 21.13 6.04
C SER A 18 6.61 21.14 4.84
N ILE A 19 6.09 21.37 3.63
CA ILE A 19 6.89 21.48 2.40
C ILE A 19 7.86 22.66 2.50
N LYS A 20 7.40 23.83 2.97
CA LYS A 20 8.26 25.02 3.16
C LYS A 20 9.37 24.78 4.18
N ALA A 21 9.15 23.93 5.17
CA ALA A 21 10.17 23.49 6.13
C ALA A 21 11.13 22.43 5.56
N GLY A 22 10.98 22.04 4.29
CA GLY A 22 11.84 21.08 3.60
C GLY A 22 11.36 19.64 3.65
N ASN A 23 10.16 19.38 4.17
CA ASN A 23 9.56 18.04 4.19
C ASN A 23 8.76 17.80 2.89
N ASP A 24 9.50 17.59 1.80
CA ASP A 24 8.99 17.33 0.46
C ASP A 24 8.84 15.83 0.13
N THR A 25 8.85 14.98 1.17
CA THR A 25 8.68 13.52 1.06
C THR A 25 7.26 13.13 1.41
N ILE A 26 6.68 12.24 0.59
CA ILE A 26 5.34 11.70 0.81
C ILE A 26 5.28 10.22 0.47
N MET A 27 4.56 9.46 1.29
CA MET A 27 4.22 8.07 1.00
C MET A 27 2.84 7.96 0.34
N ILE A 28 2.72 7.08 -0.64
CA ILE A 28 1.49 6.79 -1.36
C ILE A 28 1.12 5.32 -1.08
N PRO A 29 0.27 5.03 -0.09
CA PRO A 29 -0.24 3.68 0.14
C PRO A 29 -1.10 3.20 -1.03
N VAL A 30 -0.76 2.03 -1.57
CA VAL A 30 -1.46 1.36 -2.67
C VAL A 30 -1.76 -0.07 -2.27
N GLY A 31 -3.04 -0.42 -2.21
CA GLY A 31 -3.50 -1.76 -1.86
C GLY A 31 -3.93 -2.58 -3.07
N SER A 32 -4.79 -3.55 -2.77
CA SER A 32 -5.60 -4.33 -3.69
C SER A 32 -6.87 -4.76 -2.95
N MET A 33 -7.88 -5.19 -3.70
CA MET A 33 -9.07 -5.83 -3.16
C MET A 33 -9.28 -7.17 -3.87
N GLU A 34 -8.87 -8.25 -3.21
CA GLU A 34 -8.77 -9.57 -3.83
C GLU A 34 -8.97 -10.73 -2.87
N LYS A 35 -9.36 -11.89 -3.42
CA LYS A 35 -9.63 -13.09 -2.63
C LYS A 35 -8.36 -13.56 -1.90
N HIS A 36 -8.47 -13.79 -0.59
CA HIS A 36 -7.40 -14.30 0.27
C HIS A 36 -7.92 -15.45 1.14
N GLY A 37 -7.89 -16.68 0.61
CA GLY A 37 -8.40 -17.85 1.32
C GLY A 37 -9.87 -17.68 1.76
N HIS A 38 -10.27 -18.44 2.77
CA HIS A 38 -11.64 -18.39 3.33
C HIS A 38 -11.71 -17.66 4.67
N HIS A 39 -10.58 -17.25 5.23
CA HIS A 39 -10.44 -16.89 6.64
C HIS A 39 -10.11 -15.41 6.88
N VAL A 40 -9.76 -14.65 5.84
CA VAL A 40 -9.46 -13.21 5.94
C VAL A 40 -10.28 -12.39 4.95
N PRO A 41 -10.47 -11.08 5.19
CA PRO A 41 -11.20 -10.21 4.29
C PRO A 41 -10.50 -10.01 2.93
N LEU A 42 -11.21 -9.40 1.98
CA LEU A 42 -10.63 -9.04 0.68
C LEU A 42 -9.59 -7.90 0.73
N GLY A 43 -9.48 -7.21 1.86
CA GLY A 43 -8.65 -6.01 2.05
C GLY A 43 -7.26 -6.27 2.62
N VAL A 44 -6.77 -7.52 2.64
CA VAL A 44 -5.48 -7.92 3.23
C VAL A 44 -4.33 -7.02 2.77
N ASP A 45 -4.21 -6.82 1.45
CA ASP A 45 -3.19 -5.95 0.86
C ASP A 45 -3.24 -4.51 1.36
N SER A 46 -4.46 -3.99 1.45
CA SER A 46 -4.73 -2.63 1.91
C SER A 46 -4.38 -2.46 3.39
N TYR A 47 -4.78 -3.41 4.25
CA TYR A 47 -4.53 -3.36 5.69
C TYR A 47 -3.05 -3.49 6.03
N THR A 48 -2.35 -4.43 5.41
CA THR A 48 -0.91 -4.62 5.63
C THR A 48 -0.09 -3.42 5.13
N THR A 49 -0.48 -2.86 3.97
CA THR A 49 0.11 -1.62 3.44
C THR A 49 -0.07 -0.46 4.41
N MET A 50 -1.30 -0.24 4.90
CA MET A 50 -1.59 0.86 5.82
C MET A 50 -0.88 0.73 7.16
N GLY A 51 -0.84 -0.48 7.75
CA GLY A 51 -0.11 -0.70 9.00
C GLY A 51 1.38 -0.32 8.88
N SER A 52 2.00 -0.65 7.75
CA SER A 52 3.39 -0.27 7.46
C SER A 52 3.55 1.23 7.24
N VAL A 53 2.67 1.85 6.46
CA VAL A 53 2.72 3.30 6.14
C VAL A 53 2.49 4.15 7.37
N GLU A 54 1.48 3.87 8.19
CA GLU A 54 1.18 4.65 9.40
C GLU A 54 2.34 4.61 10.39
N TYR A 55 2.92 3.42 10.61
CA TYR A 55 4.09 3.25 11.46
C TYR A 55 5.31 4.00 10.92
N ALA A 56 5.61 3.83 9.62
CA ALA A 56 6.76 4.46 8.97
C ALA A 56 6.62 5.99 8.91
N ALA A 57 5.42 6.51 8.67
CA ALA A 57 5.11 7.93 8.60
C ALA A 57 5.43 8.61 9.92
N LYS A 58 4.95 8.03 11.02
CA LYS A 58 5.22 8.52 12.36
C LYS A 58 6.72 8.48 12.70
N LYS A 59 7.40 7.39 12.35
CA LYS A 59 8.82 7.23 12.62
C LYS A 59 9.71 8.19 11.81
N ALA A 60 9.39 8.38 10.54
CA ALA A 60 10.14 9.24 9.61
C ALA A 60 9.68 10.71 9.62
N LYS A 61 8.54 11.00 10.26
CA LYS A 61 7.87 12.30 10.27
C LYS A 61 7.51 12.81 8.86
N VAL A 62 7.00 11.91 8.01
CA VAL A 62 6.61 12.23 6.62
C VAL A 62 5.11 12.06 6.44
N LEU A 63 4.52 12.82 5.52
CA LEU A 63 3.10 12.75 5.20
C LEU A 63 2.78 11.52 4.34
N TYR A 64 1.52 11.11 4.31
CA TYR A 64 1.03 10.08 3.38
C TYR A 64 -0.37 10.39 2.85
N THR A 65 -0.65 9.96 1.62
CA THR A 65 -1.96 10.13 0.98
C THR A 65 -2.99 9.15 1.53
N PRO A 66 -4.29 9.36 1.29
CA PRO A 66 -5.27 8.30 1.46
C PRO A 66 -4.86 7.04 0.68
N LEU A 67 -5.25 5.87 1.18
CA LEU A 67 -5.07 4.59 0.51
C LEU A 67 -5.74 4.60 -0.86
N LEU A 68 -5.02 4.15 -1.90
CA LEU A 68 -5.62 3.67 -3.15
C LEU A 68 -6.02 2.19 -2.97
N PRO A 69 -7.32 1.86 -2.82
CA PRO A 69 -7.72 0.54 -2.32
C PRO A 69 -7.72 -0.57 -3.38
N PHE A 70 -7.58 -0.23 -4.66
CA PHE A 70 -7.66 -1.18 -5.77
C PHE A 70 -6.37 -1.19 -6.58
N GLY A 71 -5.98 -2.39 -7.02
CA GLY A 71 -4.78 -2.65 -7.79
C GLY A 71 -5.06 -3.45 -9.05
N VAL A 72 -4.08 -4.24 -9.46
CA VAL A 72 -4.18 -5.20 -10.58
C VAL A 72 -4.25 -6.62 -10.02
N SER A 73 -5.43 -7.22 -10.05
CA SER A 73 -5.73 -8.53 -9.46
C SER A 73 -6.64 -9.40 -10.33
N THR A 74 -6.43 -9.35 -11.65
CA THR A 74 -7.22 -10.12 -12.63
C THR A 74 -7.21 -11.63 -12.36
N HIS A 75 -6.09 -12.17 -11.90
CA HIS A 75 -5.92 -13.58 -11.54
C HIS A 75 -6.72 -14.01 -10.29
N HIS A 76 -7.18 -13.05 -9.47
CA HIS A 76 -8.03 -13.33 -8.32
C HIS A 76 -9.53 -13.23 -8.62
N MET A 77 -9.93 -12.74 -9.80
CA MET A 77 -11.35 -12.57 -10.16
C MET A 77 -12.14 -13.88 -10.16
N GLY A 78 -11.52 -15.01 -10.50
CA GLY A 78 -12.22 -16.27 -10.70
C GLY A 78 -13.08 -16.25 -11.97
N GLU A 79 -14.14 -17.06 -11.98
CA GLU A 79 -15.06 -17.14 -13.11
C GLU A 79 -16.23 -16.15 -13.01
N PRO A 80 -16.84 -15.75 -14.15
CA PRO A 80 -18.06 -14.96 -14.14
C PRO A 80 -19.16 -15.61 -13.26
N GLY A 81 -19.64 -14.86 -12.26
CA GLY A 81 -20.70 -15.30 -11.36
C GLY A 81 -20.25 -15.96 -10.06
N TRP A 82 -18.94 -16.15 -9.82
CA TRP A 82 -18.45 -16.73 -8.55
C TRP A 82 -18.65 -15.85 -7.31
N GLY A 83 -18.92 -14.55 -7.49
CA GLY A 83 -19.12 -13.64 -6.34
C GLY A 83 -17.89 -13.46 -5.46
N THR A 84 -16.69 -13.49 -6.04
CA THR A 84 -15.41 -13.37 -5.28
C THR A 84 -15.22 -12.00 -4.63
N GLY A 85 -15.95 -10.97 -5.07
CA GLY A 85 -15.81 -9.59 -4.57
C GLY A 85 -14.49 -8.90 -4.95
N THR A 86 -13.62 -9.56 -5.73
CA THR A 86 -12.37 -8.96 -6.21
C THR A 86 -12.67 -7.80 -7.16
N VAL A 87 -12.06 -6.64 -6.91
CA VAL A 87 -12.15 -5.46 -7.77
C VAL A 87 -10.76 -5.11 -8.24
N THR A 88 -10.61 -5.03 -9.56
CA THR A 88 -9.32 -4.82 -10.21
C THR A 88 -9.45 -3.78 -11.31
N PHE A 89 -8.38 -3.01 -11.50
CA PHE A 89 -8.20 -2.22 -12.70
C PHE A 89 -7.61 -3.06 -13.82
N ALA A 90 -7.78 -2.57 -15.06
CA ALA A 90 -6.88 -2.93 -16.14
C ALA A 90 -5.48 -2.34 -15.85
N PRO A 91 -4.38 -3.03 -16.19
CA PRO A 91 -3.02 -2.57 -15.89
C PRO A 91 -2.71 -1.15 -16.40
N GLU A 92 -3.23 -0.78 -17.55
CA GLU A 92 -3.03 0.53 -18.19
C GLU A 92 -3.74 1.63 -17.41
N ILE A 93 -4.98 1.38 -16.98
CA ILE A 93 -5.75 2.33 -16.16
C ILE A 93 -5.07 2.52 -14.81
N PHE A 94 -4.62 1.44 -14.19
CA PHE A 94 -3.92 1.53 -12.91
C PHE A 94 -2.63 2.34 -13.01
N ARG A 95 -1.83 2.12 -14.07
CA ARG A 95 -0.65 2.93 -14.37
C ARG A 95 -1.00 4.42 -14.48
N GLU A 96 -2.05 4.76 -15.24
CA GLU A 96 -2.49 6.15 -15.40
C GLU A 96 -2.96 6.78 -14.08
N VAL A 97 -3.68 6.03 -13.24
CA VAL A 97 -4.08 6.50 -11.90
C VAL A 97 -2.86 6.88 -11.06
N LEU A 98 -1.86 5.98 -10.99
CA LEU A 98 -0.64 6.21 -10.22
C LEU A 98 0.17 7.39 -10.74
N TYR A 99 0.29 7.51 -12.07
CA TYR A 99 0.93 8.65 -12.72
C TYR A 99 0.23 9.96 -12.34
N ASN A 100 -1.10 10.01 -12.44
CA ASN A 100 -1.86 11.24 -12.13
C ASN A 100 -1.78 11.62 -10.66
N ILE A 101 -1.83 10.66 -9.73
CA ILE A 101 -1.58 10.90 -8.30
C ILE A 101 -0.20 11.55 -8.11
N GLY A 102 0.85 10.94 -8.69
CA GLY A 102 2.21 11.46 -8.56
C GLY A 102 2.36 12.86 -9.16
N ARG A 103 1.79 13.11 -10.34
CA ARG A 103 1.79 14.43 -10.99
C ARG A 103 1.13 15.50 -10.14
N SER A 104 -0.01 15.20 -9.52
CA SER A 104 -0.71 16.13 -8.64
C SER A 104 0.11 16.46 -7.39
N LEU A 105 0.74 15.46 -6.76
CA LEU A 105 1.61 15.67 -5.60
C LEU A 105 2.85 16.51 -5.94
N ILE A 106 3.46 16.24 -7.09
CA ILE A 106 4.60 17.03 -7.58
C ILE A 106 4.20 18.48 -7.83
N PHE A 107 3.03 18.70 -8.44
CA PHE A 107 2.48 20.04 -8.63
C PHE A 107 2.27 20.78 -7.30
N SER A 108 1.87 20.06 -6.24
CA SER A 108 1.70 20.63 -4.89
C SER A 108 3.03 20.92 -4.15
N GLY A 109 4.18 20.53 -4.71
CA GLY A 109 5.50 20.83 -4.16
C GLY A 109 6.23 19.66 -3.50
N PHE A 110 5.67 18.44 -3.55
CA PHE A 110 6.42 17.24 -3.16
C PHE A 110 7.43 16.86 -4.25
N ASN A 111 8.60 16.33 -3.85
CA ASN A 111 9.63 15.93 -4.81
C ASN A 111 10.22 14.54 -4.53
N LYS A 112 9.85 13.91 -3.41
CA LYS A 112 10.22 12.53 -3.07
C LYS A 112 8.96 11.70 -2.81
N LEU A 113 8.58 10.89 -3.79
CA LEU A 113 7.36 10.08 -3.76
C LEU A 113 7.74 8.62 -3.48
N ILE A 114 7.17 8.04 -2.42
CA ILE A 114 7.41 6.65 -2.04
C ILE A 114 6.09 5.89 -2.16
N PHE A 115 5.93 5.12 -3.22
CA PHE A 115 4.77 4.24 -3.38
C PHE A 115 4.97 2.98 -2.54
N VAL A 116 4.02 2.67 -1.68
CA VAL A 116 4.09 1.53 -0.77
C VAL A 116 2.97 0.57 -1.12
N SER A 117 3.28 -0.69 -1.43
CA SER A 117 2.27 -1.72 -1.76
C SER A 117 2.70 -3.07 -1.23
N HIS A 118 1.79 -3.73 -0.53
CA HIS A 118 1.93 -5.14 -0.19
C HIS A 118 1.72 -6.03 -1.43
N HIS A 119 0.72 -5.71 -2.25
CA HIS A 119 0.35 -6.48 -3.45
C HIS A 119 1.43 -6.44 -4.54
N GLY A 120 2.02 -7.58 -4.85
CA GLY A 120 3.13 -7.71 -5.80
C GLY A 120 2.71 -7.54 -7.25
N THR A 121 1.47 -7.83 -7.62
CA THR A 121 1.04 -7.70 -9.02
C THR A 121 0.93 -6.24 -9.46
N ASN A 122 0.86 -5.31 -8.50
CA ASN A 122 0.94 -3.87 -8.77
C ASN A 122 2.31 -3.44 -9.32
N MET A 123 3.38 -4.20 -9.10
CA MET A 123 4.77 -3.80 -9.42
C MET A 123 4.99 -3.43 -10.89
N GLY A 124 4.34 -4.14 -11.82
CA GLY A 124 4.49 -3.88 -13.26
C GLY A 124 4.04 -2.47 -13.63
N SER A 125 2.74 -2.18 -13.42
CA SER A 125 2.15 -0.87 -13.69
C SER A 125 2.77 0.25 -12.86
N GLN A 126 3.12 0.00 -11.60
CA GLN A 126 3.80 0.98 -10.76
C GLN A 126 5.18 1.33 -11.30
N GLY A 127 6.00 0.34 -11.66
CA GLY A 127 7.32 0.58 -12.22
C GLY A 127 7.27 1.49 -13.46
N ASP A 128 6.28 1.30 -14.32
CA ASP A 128 6.12 2.11 -15.53
C ASP A 128 5.66 3.54 -15.21
N ALA A 129 4.70 3.71 -14.28
CA ALA A 129 4.28 5.04 -13.83
C ALA A 129 5.46 5.84 -13.22
N LEU A 130 6.25 5.19 -12.34
CA LEU A 130 7.39 5.83 -11.67
C LEU A 130 8.49 6.24 -12.66
N ARG A 131 8.77 5.41 -13.67
CA ARG A 131 9.74 5.75 -14.73
C ARG A 131 9.31 6.98 -15.52
N THR A 132 8.02 7.04 -15.92
CA THR A 132 7.46 8.20 -16.62
C THR A 132 7.54 9.45 -15.73
N LEU A 133 7.08 9.38 -14.47
CA LEU A 133 7.18 10.48 -13.52
C LEU A 133 8.61 11.00 -13.38
N ARG A 134 9.57 10.10 -13.15
CA ARG A 134 10.98 10.45 -13.00
C ARG A 134 11.52 11.15 -14.24
N ALA A 135 11.24 10.61 -15.43
CA ALA A 135 11.75 11.14 -16.70
C ALA A 135 11.21 12.54 -16.99
N GLU A 136 9.95 12.82 -16.67
CA GLU A 136 9.30 14.10 -16.98
C GLU A 136 9.54 15.19 -15.95
N THR A 137 9.75 14.82 -14.68
CA THR A 137 9.76 15.78 -13.56
C THR A 137 11.08 15.87 -12.82
N GLY A 138 11.93 14.84 -12.94
CA GLY A 138 13.12 14.72 -12.11
C GLY A 138 12.85 14.32 -10.64
N CYS A 139 11.61 14.00 -10.26
CA CYS A 139 11.25 13.55 -8.89
C CYS A 139 12.19 12.45 -8.40
N PHE A 140 12.45 12.39 -7.10
CA PHE A 140 12.76 11.10 -6.51
C PHE A 140 11.46 10.29 -6.42
N CYS A 141 11.47 9.10 -6.99
CA CYS A 141 10.31 8.23 -7.02
C CYS A 141 10.78 6.80 -6.72
N ALA A 142 10.21 6.17 -5.70
CA ALA A 142 10.59 4.84 -5.23
C ALA A 142 9.36 3.97 -5.00
N TYR A 143 9.54 2.67 -5.18
CA TYR A 143 8.57 1.66 -4.82
C TYR A 143 9.11 0.85 -3.65
N TYR A 144 8.32 0.74 -2.58
CA TYR A 144 8.58 -0.12 -1.45
C TYR A 144 7.53 -1.21 -1.40
N LYS A 145 7.99 -2.45 -1.61
CA LYS A 145 7.20 -3.64 -1.33
C LYS A 145 7.37 -4.01 0.13
N THR A 146 6.28 -4.20 0.86
CA THR A 146 6.38 -4.69 2.24
C THR A 146 6.93 -6.13 2.24
N PRO A 147 7.75 -6.53 3.22
CA PRO A 147 8.34 -7.87 3.34
C PRO A 147 7.31 -8.88 3.84
N THR A 148 6.09 -8.81 3.32
CA THR A 148 4.94 -9.60 3.77
C THR A 148 4.35 -10.46 2.67
N GLU A 149 4.80 -10.28 1.42
CA GLU A 149 4.40 -11.12 0.28
C GLU A 149 5.64 -11.75 -0.36
N ARG A 150 5.83 -13.05 -0.13
CA ARG A 150 6.88 -13.92 -0.69
C ARG A 150 8.31 -13.71 -0.16
N ASP A 151 8.55 -12.65 0.61
CA ASP A 151 9.84 -12.41 1.27
C ASP A 151 9.62 -12.34 2.78
N CYS A 152 10.04 -13.37 3.51
CA CYS A 152 9.91 -13.45 4.96
C CYS A 152 11.24 -13.31 5.68
N ALA A 153 12.34 -12.92 5.00
CA ALA A 153 13.67 -13.01 5.59
C ALA A 153 13.78 -12.23 6.92
N VAL A 154 13.02 -11.13 7.05
CA VAL A 154 13.01 -10.27 8.24
C VAL A 154 12.24 -10.89 9.43
N VAL A 155 11.32 -11.83 9.16
CA VAL A 155 10.41 -12.43 10.15
C VAL A 155 10.47 -13.96 10.14
N ALA A 156 11.50 -14.54 9.53
CA ALA A 156 11.58 -15.98 9.29
C ALA A 156 11.59 -16.79 10.59
N ASP A 157 12.10 -16.20 11.68
CA ASP A 157 12.13 -16.76 13.03
C ASP A 157 10.77 -16.69 13.75
N LEU A 158 9.83 -15.89 13.24
CA LEU A 158 8.46 -15.78 13.76
C LEU A 158 7.47 -16.71 13.03
N MET A 159 7.82 -17.22 11.85
CA MET A 159 6.96 -18.08 11.06
C MET A 159 6.88 -19.47 11.68
N THR A 160 5.66 -19.98 11.86
CA THR A 160 5.40 -21.27 12.50
C THR A 160 4.74 -22.30 11.58
N GLY A 161 4.17 -21.84 10.46
CA GLY A 161 3.55 -22.68 9.45
C GLY A 161 4.55 -23.61 8.77
N PRO A 162 4.11 -24.80 8.31
CA PRO A 162 4.97 -25.72 7.59
C PRO A 162 5.44 -25.10 6.26
N ALA A 163 6.67 -25.38 5.86
CA ALA A 163 7.26 -24.79 4.65
C ALA A 163 6.45 -25.11 3.37
N GLU A 164 5.78 -26.26 3.36
CA GLU A 164 4.92 -26.75 2.29
C GLU A 164 3.65 -25.90 2.09
N GLU A 165 3.19 -25.22 3.15
CA GLU A 165 2.03 -24.31 3.10
C GLU A 165 2.43 -22.88 2.71
N THR A 166 3.72 -22.65 2.41
CA THR A 166 4.25 -21.35 2.01
C THR A 166 3.80 -20.22 2.94
N PRO A 167 4.20 -20.23 4.24
CA PRO A 167 3.61 -19.35 5.27
C PRO A 167 3.70 -17.84 4.97
N GLY A 168 4.66 -17.46 4.11
CA GLY A 168 4.87 -16.10 3.62
C GLY A 168 4.14 -15.68 2.35
N TRP A 169 3.32 -16.57 1.80
CA TRP A 169 2.69 -16.39 0.51
C TRP A 169 1.25 -15.90 0.66
N HIS A 170 0.59 -15.75 -0.49
CA HIS A 170 -0.82 -15.35 -0.63
C HIS A 170 -1.75 -16.12 0.32
N ALA A 171 -2.50 -15.38 1.14
CA ALA A 171 -3.36 -15.84 2.22
C ALA A 171 -2.69 -16.68 3.32
N GLY A 172 -1.36 -16.62 3.40
CA GLY A 172 -0.55 -17.37 4.37
C GLY A 172 -0.57 -16.77 5.78
N GLU A 173 0.21 -17.39 6.67
CA GLU A 173 0.40 -16.97 8.06
C GLU A 173 0.78 -15.50 8.18
N LEU A 174 1.67 -15.01 7.31
CA LEU A 174 2.19 -13.65 7.39
C LEU A 174 1.10 -12.60 7.11
N GLU A 175 0.41 -12.73 5.98
CA GLU A 175 -0.65 -11.80 5.57
C GLU A 175 -1.85 -11.86 6.52
N THR A 176 -2.16 -13.06 7.02
CA THR A 176 -3.21 -13.28 8.02
C THR A 176 -2.87 -12.56 9.32
N SER A 177 -1.65 -12.75 9.83
CA SER A 177 -1.20 -12.17 11.10
C SER A 177 -1.15 -10.65 11.05
N THR A 178 -0.61 -10.05 9.99
CA THR A 178 -0.54 -8.59 9.84
C THR A 178 -1.93 -7.97 9.67
N THR A 179 -2.80 -8.63 8.91
CA THR A 179 -4.19 -8.20 8.73
C THR A 179 -4.94 -8.21 10.06
N MET A 180 -4.86 -9.31 10.81
CA MET A 180 -5.50 -9.40 12.13
C MET A 180 -4.99 -8.34 13.10
N ALA A 181 -3.67 -8.11 13.13
CA ALA A 181 -3.06 -7.09 13.97
C ALA A 181 -3.59 -5.69 13.63
N TYR A 182 -3.64 -5.34 12.34
CA TYR A 182 -4.16 -4.05 11.88
C TYR A 182 -5.66 -3.89 12.18
N MET A 183 -6.47 -4.91 11.87
CA MET A 183 -7.91 -4.86 12.12
C MET A 183 -8.24 -4.70 13.61
N LYS A 184 -7.48 -5.38 14.49
CA LYS A 184 -7.59 -5.24 15.95
C LYS A 184 -7.23 -3.83 16.41
N ASP A 185 -6.12 -3.27 15.92
CA ASP A 185 -5.69 -1.91 16.26
C ASP A 185 -6.74 -0.86 15.85
N LYS A 186 -7.37 -1.06 14.69
CA LYS A 186 -8.41 -0.17 14.16
C LYS A 186 -9.82 -0.43 14.68
N GLY A 187 -10.02 -1.44 15.54
CA GLY A 187 -11.36 -1.82 16.02
C GLY A 187 -12.31 -2.26 14.90
N ILE A 188 -11.75 -2.78 13.80
CA ILE A 188 -12.52 -3.32 12.66
C ILE A 188 -13.00 -4.75 12.96
N TYR A 189 -12.28 -5.46 13.84
CA TYR A 189 -12.56 -6.85 14.17
C TYR A 189 -12.25 -7.15 15.64
N ASP A 190 -13.24 -7.72 16.32
CA ASP A 190 -13.18 -8.04 17.75
C ASP A 190 -12.79 -9.51 18.02
N GLY A 191 -12.43 -10.25 16.97
CA GLY A 191 -12.18 -11.69 17.04
C GLY A 191 -13.45 -12.52 16.80
N ALA A 192 -13.27 -13.69 16.19
CA ALA A 192 -14.21 -14.82 16.28
C ALA A 192 -13.75 -15.77 17.38
#